data_AF-A0A7K5DQB5-F1
#
_entry.id   AF-A0A7K5DQB5-F1
#
_cell.length_a   1.000
_cell.length_b   1.000
_cell.length_c   1.000
_cell.angle_alpha   90.00
_cell.angle_beta   90.00
_cell.angle_gamma   90.00
#
_symmetry.space_group_name_H-M   'P 1'
#
loop_
_entity.id
_entity.type
_entity.pdbx_description
1 polymer ?
#
loop_
_entity_poly.entity_id
_entity_poly.type
_entity_poly.pdbx_seq_one_letter_code
_entity_poly.pdbx_strand_id
1 'polypeptide(L)'
;FQKAEADLDWIQHRLEYEIRKSIPEDSPPEEDPLAILEGLSAAKARYKALCTRMDKISREQKEALRGIQAPVENTMKIIQELQKKASLESLPLSAEEEAAAQQLGIQTGKKMELSMEKVIKAQSVSIPGTMSLSVAQKGCFCD
;
A
#
# COMPACT_ATOMS: atom_id res chain seq x y z
N PHE A 1 -18.11 -4.17 56.24
CA PHE A 1 -18.06 -3.21 55.12
C PHE A 1 -17.15 -2.04 55.42
N GLN A 2 -17.31 -1.32 56.53
CA GLN A 2 -16.42 -0.20 56.93
C GLN A 2 -14.91 -0.50 56.87
N LYS A 3 -14.49 -1.70 57.30
CA LYS A 3 -13.07 -2.10 57.19
C LYS A 3 -12.61 -2.22 55.73
N ALA A 4 -13.44 -2.79 54.86
CA ALA A 4 -13.10 -2.94 53.45
C ALA A 4 -13.04 -1.57 52.75
N GLU A 5 -13.88 -0.62 53.13
CA GLU A 5 -13.81 0.77 52.66
C GLU A 5 -12.49 1.43 53.08
N ALA A 6 -12.16 1.36 54.39
CA ALA A 6 -10.90 1.91 54.90
C ALA A 6 -9.66 1.23 54.29
N ASP A 7 -9.71 -0.08 54.01
CA ASP A 7 -8.63 -0.81 53.34
C ASP A 7 -8.46 -0.33 51.89
N LEU A 8 -9.56 -0.05 51.16
CA LEU A 8 -9.49 0.50 49.80
C LEU A 8 -8.92 1.92 49.78
N ASP A 9 -9.36 2.79 50.71
CA ASP A 9 -8.85 4.15 50.85
C ASP A 9 -7.34 4.15 51.13
N TRP A 10 -6.87 3.24 51.99
CA TRP A 10 -5.44 3.09 52.29
C TRP A 10 -4.64 2.64 51.06
N ILE A 11 -5.16 1.67 50.28
CA ILE A 11 -4.51 1.21 49.05
C ILE A 11 -4.41 2.35 48.04
N GLN A 12 -5.48 3.11 47.83
CA GLN A 12 -5.49 4.25 46.90
C GLN A 12 -4.43 5.30 47.29
N HIS A 13 -4.43 5.75 48.54
CA HIS A 13 -3.47 6.76 48.98
C HIS A 13 -2.02 6.30 48.90
N ARG A 14 -1.77 5.02 49.19
CA ARG A 14 -0.42 4.46 49.05
C ARG A 14 0.03 4.48 47.58
N LEU A 15 -0.83 4.09 46.65
CA LEU A 15 -0.52 4.10 45.22
C LEU A 15 -0.29 5.53 44.69
N GLU A 16 -1.15 6.47 45.05
CA GLU A 16 -0.99 7.89 44.68
C GLU A 16 0.34 8.48 45.14
N TYR A 17 0.74 8.15 46.38
CA TYR A 17 2.03 8.55 46.93
C TYR A 17 3.21 7.93 46.18
N GLU A 18 3.15 6.62 45.91
CA GLU A 18 4.21 5.91 45.18
C GLU A 18 4.36 6.40 43.73
N ILE A 19 3.25 6.63 43.00
CA ILE A 19 3.26 7.19 41.63
C ILE A 19 3.91 8.56 41.62
N ARG A 20 3.47 9.47 42.50
CA ARG A 20 4.02 10.83 42.55
C ARG A 20 5.52 10.84 42.88
N LYS A 21 5.96 9.94 43.77
CA LYS A 21 7.38 9.82 44.13
C LYS A 21 8.23 9.23 43.00
N SER A 22 7.64 8.40 42.14
CA SER A 22 8.36 7.72 41.05
C SER A 22 8.75 8.62 39.88
N ILE A 23 8.15 9.82 39.77
CA ILE A 23 8.40 10.78 38.70
C ILE A 23 9.47 11.80 39.16
N PRO A 24 10.68 11.82 38.55
CA PRO A 24 11.70 12.84 38.82
C PRO A 24 11.18 14.25 38.48
N GLU A 25 11.53 15.29 39.25
CA GLU A 25 11.11 16.67 38.95
C GLU A 25 11.54 17.15 37.54
N ASP A 26 12.65 16.60 37.01
CA ASP A 26 13.19 16.93 35.69
C ASP A 26 12.71 16.00 34.56
N SER A 27 11.74 15.10 34.82
CA SER A 27 11.24 14.23 33.77
C SER A 27 10.45 15.03 32.71
N PRO A 28 10.57 14.69 31.41
CA PRO A 28 9.70 15.26 30.40
C PRO A 28 8.23 15.00 30.78
N PRO A 29 7.29 15.88 30.36
CA PRO A 29 5.88 15.68 30.65
C PRO A 29 5.47 14.25 30.29
N GLU A 30 4.94 13.50 31.26
CA GLU A 30 4.44 12.16 31.02
C GLU A 30 3.40 12.23 29.89
N GLU A 31 3.62 11.47 28.81
CA GLU A 31 2.70 11.48 27.69
C GLU A 31 1.37 10.89 28.14
N ASP A 32 0.30 11.68 28.07
CA ASP A 32 -1.03 11.23 28.43
C ASP A 32 -1.40 9.99 27.58
N PRO A 33 -1.62 8.82 28.20
CA PRO A 33 -1.94 7.61 27.46
C PRO A 33 -3.23 7.75 26.64
N LEU A 34 -4.17 8.60 27.05
CA LEU A 34 -5.36 8.90 26.26
C LEU A 34 -5.00 9.65 24.97
N ALA A 35 -4.16 10.68 25.06
CA ALA A 35 -3.67 11.40 23.89
C ALA A 35 -2.91 10.50 22.91
N ILE A 36 -2.12 9.54 23.42
CA ILE A 36 -1.43 8.54 22.57
C ILE A 36 -2.47 7.68 21.82
N LEU A 37 -3.49 7.17 22.51
CA LEU A 37 -4.52 6.34 21.90
C LEU A 37 -5.31 7.09 20.82
N GLU A 38 -5.65 8.36 21.08
CA GLU A 38 -6.28 9.24 20.10
C GLU A 38 -5.38 9.47 18.88
N GLY A 39 -4.10 9.73 19.11
CA GLY A 39 -3.08 9.89 18.07
C GLY A 39 -2.95 8.65 17.18
N LEU A 40 -2.93 7.46 17.79
CA LEU A 40 -2.88 6.18 17.08
C LEU A 40 -4.16 5.92 16.27
N SER A 41 -5.32 6.25 16.83
CA SER A 41 -6.60 6.15 16.12
C SER A 41 -6.63 7.06 14.89
N ALA A 42 -6.21 8.31 15.05
CA ALA A 42 -6.12 9.28 13.96
C ALA A 42 -5.09 8.87 12.89
N ALA A 43 -3.95 8.32 13.29
CA ALA A 43 -2.94 7.78 12.36
C ALA A 43 -3.51 6.58 11.56
N LYS A 44 -4.19 5.66 12.23
CA LYS A 44 -4.85 4.51 11.60
C LYS A 44 -5.93 4.94 10.60
N ALA A 45 -6.73 5.95 10.94
CA ALA A 45 -7.75 6.50 10.05
C ALA A 45 -7.13 7.11 8.78
N ARG A 46 -6.08 7.92 8.94
CA ARG A 46 -5.34 8.52 7.81
C ARG A 46 -4.72 7.46 6.91
N TYR A 47 -4.12 6.43 7.49
CA TYR A 47 -3.54 5.32 6.74
C TYR A 47 -4.61 4.60 5.89
N LYS A 48 -5.76 4.25 6.48
CA LYS A 48 -6.86 3.61 5.74
C LYS A 48 -7.38 4.48 4.59
N ALA A 49 -7.52 5.78 4.82
CA ALA A 49 -7.94 6.72 3.78
C ALA A 49 -6.92 6.79 2.64
N LEU A 50 -5.62 6.80 2.97
CA LEU A 50 -4.55 6.79 1.97
C LEU A 50 -4.54 5.50 1.14
N CYS A 51 -4.68 4.33 1.76
CA CYS A 51 -4.80 3.06 1.06
C CYS A 51 -5.97 3.08 0.07
N THR A 52 -7.15 3.50 0.53
CA THR A 52 -8.36 3.60 -0.31
C THR A 52 -8.15 4.52 -1.50
N ARG A 53 -7.48 5.67 -1.29
CA ARG A 53 -7.15 6.61 -2.37
C ARG A 53 -6.17 5.99 -3.36
N MET A 54 -5.14 5.30 -2.88
CA MET A 54 -4.13 4.66 -3.72
C MET A 54 -4.75 3.55 -4.58
N ASP A 55 -5.64 2.73 -4.01
CA ASP A 55 -6.35 1.69 -4.74
C ASP A 55 -7.23 2.27 -5.85
N LYS A 56 -7.91 3.39 -5.57
CA LYS A 56 -8.70 4.12 -6.57
C LYS A 56 -7.81 4.61 -7.71
N ILE A 57 -6.71 5.30 -7.39
CA ILE A 57 -5.76 5.82 -8.40
C ILE A 57 -5.21 4.68 -9.26
N SER A 58 -4.80 3.57 -8.64
CA SER A 58 -4.26 2.42 -9.36
C SER A 58 -5.26 1.81 -10.35
N ARG A 59 -6.54 1.69 -9.94
CA ARG A 59 -7.61 1.24 -10.84
C ARG A 59 -7.83 2.21 -11.99
N GLU A 60 -7.95 3.51 -11.71
CA GLU A 60 -8.14 4.55 -12.72
C GLU A 60 -6.98 4.61 -13.71
N GLN A 61 -5.73 4.52 -13.23
CA GLN A 61 -4.54 4.45 -14.08
C GLN A 61 -4.56 3.23 -15.00
N LYS A 62 -4.93 2.05 -14.47
CA LYS A 62 -5.04 0.83 -15.27
C LYS A 62 -6.15 0.91 -16.31
N GLU A 63 -7.27 1.55 -15.97
CA GLU A 63 -8.37 1.79 -16.91
C GLU A 63 -7.99 2.79 -17.99
N ALA A 64 -7.34 3.90 -17.63
CA ALA A 64 -6.85 4.89 -18.57
C ALA A 64 -5.81 4.29 -19.54
N LEU A 65 -4.85 3.51 -19.03
CA LEU A 65 -3.83 2.85 -19.85
C LEU A 65 -4.49 1.88 -20.86
N ARG A 66 -5.43 1.05 -20.42
CA ARG A 66 -6.20 0.17 -21.31
C ARG A 66 -7.01 0.95 -22.35
N GLY A 67 -7.59 2.09 -21.94
CA GLY A 67 -8.34 2.99 -22.80
C GLY A 67 -7.49 3.62 -23.90
N ILE A 68 -6.19 3.81 -23.68
CA ILE A 68 -5.24 4.30 -24.70
C ILE A 68 -4.68 3.15 -25.54
N GLN A 69 -4.33 2.04 -24.90
CA GLN A 69 -3.69 0.89 -25.54
C GLN A 69 -4.54 0.34 -26.70
N ALA A 70 -5.83 0.08 -26.47
CA ALA A 70 -6.69 -0.55 -27.47
C ALA A 70 -6.88 0.30 -28.75
N PRO A 71 -7.16 1.62 -28.67
CA PRO A 71 -7.19 2.48 -29.86
C PRO A 71 -5.87 2.57 -30.61
N VAL A 72 -4.74 2.63 -29.91
CA VAL A 72 -3.41 2.69 -30.54
C VAL A 72 -3.14 1.39 -31.30
N GLU A 73 -3.37 0.23 -30.68
CA GLU A 73 -3.23 -1.08 -31.35
C GLU A 73 -4.14 -1.22 -32.57
N ASN A 74 -5.39 -0.76 -32.47
CA ASN A 74 -6.33 -0.81 -33.57
C ASN A 74 -5.89 0.11 -34.72
N THR A 75 -5.46 1.33 -34.41
CA THR A 75 -4.98 2.29 -35.41
C THR A 75 -3.74 1.75 -36.12
N MET A 76 -2.81 1.13 -35.38
CA MET A 76 -1.62 0.50 -35.96
C MET A 76 -1.99 -0.62 -36.93
N LYS A 77 -2.96 -1.48 -36.58
CA LYS A 77 -3.47 -2.53 -37.48
C LYS A 77 -4.12 -1.94 -38.75
N ILE A 78 -4.93 -0.89 -38.61
CA ILE A 78 -5.56 -0.22 -39.75
C ILE A 78 -4.50 0.36 -40.69
N ILE A 79 -3.49 1.04 -40.15
CA ILE A 79 -2.38 1.61 -40.94
C ILE A 79 -1.65 0.50 -41.70
N GLN A 80 -1.32 -0.61 -41.04
CA GLN A 80 -0.65 -1.76 -41.67
C GLN A 80 -1.48 -2.35 -42.83
N GLU A 81 -2.79 -2.52 -42.65
CA GLU A 81 -3.67 -3.03 -43.70
C GLU A 81 -3.79 -2.06 -44.88
N LEU A 82 -3.83 -0.74 -44.62
CA LEU A 82 -3.84 0.28 -45.67
C LEU A 82 -2.53 0.32 -46.45
N GLN A 83 -1.39 0.25 -45.77
CA GLN A 83 -0.06 0.17 -46.39
C GLN A 83 0.05 -1.06 -47.31
N LYS A 84 -0.41 -2.22 -46.82
CA LYS A 84 -0.45 -3.46 -47.60
C LYS A 84 -1.30 -3.35 -48.86
N LYS A 85 -2.49 -2.72 -48.76
CA LYS A 85 -3.38 -2.48 -49.92
C LYS A 85 -2.79 -1.49 -50.93
N ALA A 86 -2.03 -0.52 -50.45
CA ALA A 86 -1.35 0.47 -51.29
C ALA A 86 0.02 0.01 -51.80
N SER A 87 0.46 -1.21 -51.48
CA SER A 87 1.80 -1.74 -51.78
C SER A 87 2.94 -0.83 -51.31
N LEU A 88 2.73 -0.16 -50.17
CA LEU A 88 3.76 0.67 -49.51
C LEU A 88 4.57 -0.21 -48.55
N GLU A 89 5.89 0.01 -48.49
CA GLU A 89 6.72 -0.63 -47.48
C GLU A 89 6.40 -0.08 -46.08
N SER A 90 6.22 -0.97 -45.11
CA SER A 90 6.05 -0.58 -43.71
C SER A 90 7.41 -0.22 -43.10
N LEU A 91 7.57 1.04 -42.70
CA LEU A 91 8.73 1.45 -41.92
C LEU A 91 8.62 0.89 -40.49
N PRO A 92 9.74 0.44 -39.88
CA PRO A 92 9.76 0.09 -38.48
C PRO A 92 9.48 1.33 -37.62
N LEU A 93 8.95 1.10 -36.42
CA LEU A 93 8.79 2.17 -35.43
C LEU A 93 10.15 2.79 -35.10
N SER A 94 10.16 4.10 -34.91
CA SER A 94 11.30 4.81 -34.36
C SER A 94 11.57 4.39 -32.91
N ALA A 95 12.76 4.68 -32.39
CA ALA A 95 13.12 4.34 -31.02
C ALA A 95 12.18 4.98 -29.98
N GLU A 96 11.70 6.20 -30.24
CA GLU A 96 10.75 6.89 -29.38
C GLU A 96 9.38 6.20 -29.39
N GLU A 97 8.88 5.83 -30.57
CA GLU A 97 7.61 5.12 -30.71
C GLU A 97 7.66 3.72 -30.11
N GLU A 98 8.78 3.02 -30.24
CA GLU A 98 8.97 1.70 -29.63
C GLU A 98 9.02 1.79 -28.09
N ALA A 99 9.67 2.82 -27.53
CA ALA A 99 9.65 3.09 -26.10
C ALA A 99 8.23 3.41 -25.60
N ALA A 100 7.48 4.23 -26.34
CA ALA A 100 6.09 4.55 -26.02
C ALA A 100 5.19 3.29 -26.07
N ALA A 101 5.37 2.44 -27.08
CA ALA A 101 4.65 1.17 -27.20
C ALA A 101 4.93 0.23 -26.02
N GLN A 102 6.18 0.13 -25.57
CA GLN A 102 6.55 -0.66 -24.40
C GLN A 102 5.91 -0.14 -23.11
N GLN A 103 5.90 1.19 -22.91
CA GLN A 103 5.23 1.81 -21.76
C GLN A 103 3.72 1.57 -21.76
N LEU A 104 3.11 1.51 -22.94
CA LEU A 104 1.69 1.18 -23.14
C LEU A 104 1.41 -0.33 -23.09
N GLY A 105 2.43 -1.19 -22.99
CA GLY A 105 2.27 -2.64 -23.00
C GLY A 105 1.83 -3.22 -24.34
N ILE A 106 2.04 -2.49 -25.44
CA ILE A 106 1.67 -2.90 -26.79
C ILE A 106 2.68 -3.92 -27.30
N GLN A 107 2.19 -5.06 -27.78
CA GLN A 107 3.05 -6.06 -28.42
C GLN A 107 3.45 -5.59 -29.81
N THR A 108 4.63 -5.00 -29.93
CA THR A 108 5.30 -4.80 -31.22
C THR A 108 5.83 -6.16 -31.68
N GLY A 109 5.67 -6.51 -32.96
CA GLY A 109 5.96 -7.82 -33.50
C GLY A 109 7.44 -8.23 -33.40
N LYS A 110 7.87 -8.68 -32.23
CA LYS A 110 9.05 -9.50 -32.01
C LYS A 110 8.70 -10.51 -30.91
N LYS A 111 8.35 -11.71 -31.36
CA LYS A 111 8.17 -12.89 -30.50
C LYS A 111 9.50 -13.16 -29.78
N MET A 112 9.65 -12.64 -28.57
CA MET A 112 10.55 -13.19 -27.55
C MET A 112 10.04 -12.78 -26.17
N GLU A 113 9.32 -13.72 -25.58
CA GLU A 113 9.24 -14.02 -24.16
C GLU A 113 10.06 -13.08 -23.24
N LEU A 114 9.38 -12.13 -22.58
CA LEU A 114 9.91 -11.52 -21.36
C LEU A 114 8.95 -11.81 -20.21
N SER A 115 9.36 -12.77 -19.41
CA SER A 115 8.75 -13.24 -18.17
C SER A 115 8.35 -12.08 -17.23
N MET A 116 7.07 -12.05 -16.83
CA MET A 116 6.53 -11.16 -15.81
C MET A 116 6.92 -11.59 -14.38
N GLU A 117 8.21 -11.75 -14.08
CA GLU A 117 8.63 -12.28 -12.77
C GLU A 117 9.75 -11.51 -12.06
N LYS A 118 10.03 -10.26 -12.47
CA LYS A 118 11.14 -9.49 -11.88
C LYS A 118 10.81 -8.18 -11.17
N VAL A 119 9.54 -7.84 -10.97
CA VAL A 119 9.20 -6.58 -10.27
C VAL A 119 8.85 -6.79 -8.79
N ILE A 120 8.53 -8.01 -8.34
CA ILE A 120 8.15 -8.25 -6.93
C ILE A 120 9.37 -8.59 -6.03
N LYS A 121 10.52 -9.00 -6.59
CA LYS A 121 11.67 -9.48 -5.78
C LYS A 121 12.59 -8.39 -5.23
N ALA A 122 12.32 -7.10 -5.44
CA ALA A 122 13.21 -6.01 -4.99
C ALA A 122 12.75 -5.27 -3.71
N GLN A 123 11.68 -5.71 -3.05
CA GLN A 123 11.28 -5.17 -1.74
C GLN A 123 11.11 -6.29 -0.70
N SER A 124 12.19 -7.01 -0.42
CA SER A 124 12.38 -7.60 0.91
C SER A 124 13.44 -6.80 1.64
N VAL A 125 13.03 -5.65 2.21
CA VAL A 125 13.79 -5.05 3.30
C VAL A 125 13.64 -6.00 4.48
N SER A 126 14.73 -6.67 4.84
CA SER A 126 14.85 -7.46 6.05
C SER A 126 14.79 -6.49 7.25
N ILE A 127 13.71 -6.54 8.02
CA ILE A 127 13.70 -5.99 9.38
C ILE A 127 14.12 -7.14 10.31
N PRO A 128 15.28 -7.06 10.98
CA PRO A 128 15.70 -8.11 11.89
C PRO A 128 14.91 -7.99 13.21
N GLY A 129 14.24 -9.07 13.58
CA GLY A 129 13.72 -9.28 14.94
C GLY A 129 12.23 -9.06 15.12
N THR A 130 11.42 -10.06 14.75
CA THR A 130 10.14 -10.31 15.44
C THR A 130 9.99 -11.81 15.66
N MET A 131 9.81 -12.21 16.92
CA MET A 131 9.48 -13.58 17.27
C MET A 131 8.09 -13.93 16.74
N SER A 132 7.99 -15.08 16.11
CA SER A 132 6.77 -15.64 15.53
C SER A 132 5.74 -15.96 16.60
N LEU A 133 4.57 -15.31 16.52
CA LEU A 133 3.32 -15.78 17.11
C LEU A 133 2.37 -16.15 15.98
N SER A 134 2.28 -17.45 15.72
CA SER A 134 1.33 -18.06 14.79
C SER A 134 -0.06 -18.10 15.42
N VAL A 135 -0.95 -17.18 15.01
CA VAL A 135 -2.40 -17.35 15.18
C VAL A 135 -2.98 -17.79 13.86
N ALA A 136 -3.33 -19.08 13.78
CA ALA A 136 -4.14 -19.62 12.71
C ALA A 136 -5.61 -19.26 12.97
N GLN A 137 -6.22 -18.47 12.08
CA GLN A 137 -7.66 -18.28 12.09
C GLN A 137 -8.22 -18.64 10.72
N LYS A 138 -8.75 -19.86 10.65
CA LYS A 138 -9.63 -20.37 9.59
C LYS A 138 -10.97 -19.64 9.65
N GLY A 139 -11.54 -19.30 8.49
CA GLY A 139 -12.97 -19.05 8.36
C GLY A 139 -13.33 -17.98 7.34
N CYS A 140 -13.46 -18.37 6.07
CA CYS A 140 -14.34 -17.68 5.13
C CYS A 140 -15.80 -17.90 5.56
N PHE A 141 -16.60 -16.84 5.58
CA PHE A 141 -18.01 -16.91 5.20
C PHE A 141 -18.48 -15.49 4.82
N CYS A 142 -18.84 -15.31 3.56
CA CYS A 142 -19.62 -14.18 3.09
C CYS A 142 -21.05 -14.70 2.89
N ASP A 143 -22.02 -14.03 3.51
CA ASP A 143 -23.40 -13.98 3.02
C ASP A 143 -23.64 -12.57 2.47
#